data_AF-A0A922LYW2-F1
#
_entry.id   AF-A0A922LYW2-F1
#
_cell.length_a   1.000
_cell.length_b   1.000
_cell.length_c   1.000
_cell.angle_alpha   90.00
_cell.angle_beta   90.00
_cell.angle_gamma   90.00
#
_symmetry.space_group_name_H-M   'P 1'
#
loop_
_entity.id
_entity.type
_entity.pdbx_description
1 polymer ?
#
loop_
_entity_poly.entity_id
_entity_poly.type
_entity_poly.pdbx_seq_one_letter_code
_entity_poly.pdbx_strand_id
1 'polypeptide(L)'
;MAEFPLEPMLSKMLIMSVHLQCSEEVLTVVSMLSVQNVFYRPKEKTELADQRKAKFHQPEGDHLTLLAVYNAWKNNKFSAPWCYDNFLQARTLKRAQDVRKQLLGIMDRHKLDVVSCGKKTALAQKAILSGFFRNAAKKDPQEGYRTLVDQQVVYIHPSSALFNRQPD
;
A
#
# COMPACT_ATOMS: atom_id res chain seq x y z
N MET A 1 -20.20 2.96 -0.81
CA MET A 1 -19.29 2.70 0.33
C MET A 1 -19.72 1.47 1.13
N ALA A 2 -20.99 1.37 1.55
CA ALA A 2 -21.49 0.26 2.37
C ALA A 2 -21.39 -1.13 1.71
N GLU A 3 -21.40 -1.20 0.38
CA GLU A 3 -21.31 -2.45 -0.40
C GLU A 3 -19.92 -3.12 -0.35
N PHE A 4 -18.88 -2.38 0.05
CA PHE A 4 -17.54 -2.94 0.19
C PHE A 4 -17.33 -3.42 1.64
N PRO A 5 -16.86 -4.67 1.86
CA PRO A 5 -16.55 -5.19 3.19
C PRO A 5 -15.18 -4.67 3.67
N LEU A 6 -15.02 -3.34 3.67
CA LEU A 6 -13.79 -2.63 4.01
C LEU A 6 -14.08 -1.54 5.03
N GLU A 7 -13.05 -1.11 5.75
CA GLU A 7 -13.14 0.09 6.58
C GLU A 7 -13.54 1.32 5.74
N PRO A 8 -14.28 2.28 6.30
CA PRO A 8 -14.76 3.45 5.55
C PRO A 8 -13.67 4.22 4.80
N MET A 9 -12.46 4.33 5.37
CA MET A 9 -11.33 5.01 4.74
C MET A 9 -10.85 4.29 3.47
N LEU A 10 -10.74 2.96 3.53
CA LEU A 10 -10.34 2.13 2.39
C LEU A 10 -11.42 2.12 1.30
N SER A 11 -12.70 2.01 1.70
CA SER A 11 -13.85 2.14 0.79
C SER A 11 -13.87 3.47 0.06
N LYS A 12 -13.60 4.58 0.77
CA LYS A 12 -13.54 5.93 0.17
C LYS A 12 -12.37 6.05 -0.82
N MET A 13 -11.19 5.59 -0.42
CA MET A 13 -10.00 5.56 -1.28
C MET A 13 -10.26 4.78 -2.59
N LEU A 14 -10.89 3.60 -2.48
CA LEU A 14 -11.20 2.78 -3.65
C LEU A 14 -12.19 3.45 -4.59
N ILE A 15 -13.27 4.04 -4.07
CA ILE A 15 -14.26 4.75 -4.91
C ILE A 15 -13.63 5.98 -5.56
N MET A 16 -12.84 6.76 -4.82
CA MET A 16 -12.17 7.94 -5.38
C MET A 16 -11.19 7.58 -6.50
N SER A 17 -10.54 6.42 -6.41
CA SER A 17 -9.60 5.98 -7.43
C SER A 17 -10.22 5.77 -8.82
N VAL A 18 -11.52 5.45 -8.88
CA VAL A 18 -12.27 5.35 -10.13
C VAL A 18 -12.39 6.73 -10.77
N HIS A 19 -12.77 7.76 -9.99
CA HIS A 19 -12.85 9.14 -10.46
C HIS A 19 -11.49 9.71 -10.89
N LEU A 20 -10.41 9.29 -10.23
CA LEU A 20 -9.04 9.71 -10.54
C LEU A 20 -8.34 8.83 -11.59
N GLN A 21 -9.02 7.83 -12.15
CA GLN A 21 -8.51 6.90 -13.17
C GLN A 21 -7.22 6.16 -12.74
N CYS A 22 -7.17 5.73 -11.47
CA CYS A 22 -6.05 4.97 -10.87
C CYS A 22 -6.54 3.74 -10.08
N SER A 23 -7.71 3.20 -10.47
CA SER A 23 -8.40 2.16 -9.73
C SER A 23 -7.70 0.81 -9.76
N GLU A 24 -6.93 0.47 -10.80
CA GLU A 24 -6.12 -0.76 -10.84
C GLU A 24 -5.03 -0.79 -9.76
N GLU A 25 -4.32 0.33 -9.61
CA GLU A 25 -3.27 0.47 -8.60
C GLU A 25 -3.87 0.50 -7.20
N VAL A 26 -4.92 1.32 -7.00
CA VAL A 26 -5.54 1.50 -5.69
C VAL A 26 -6.26 0.23 -5.21
N LEU A 27 -6.94 -0.50 -6.09
CA LEU A 27 -7.52 -1.81 -5.77
C LEU A 27 -6.45 -2.76 -5.21
N THR A 28 -5.28 -2.77 -5.82
CA THR A 28 -4.15 -3.60 -5.38
C THR A 28 -3.63 -3.12 -4.02
N VAL A 29 -3.44 -1.82 -3.82
CA VAL A 29 -3.01 -1.25 -2.53
C VAL A 29 -4.00 -1.56 -1.41
N VAL A 30 -5.30 -1.34 -1.63
CA VAL A 30 -6.36 -1.65 -0.65
C VAL A 30 -6.30 -3.13 -0.27
N SER A 31 -6.16 -4.02 -1.26
CA SER A 31 -6.08 -5.46 -1.00
C SER A 31 -4.87 -5.88 -0.17
N MET A 32 -3.73 -5.18 -0.37
CA MET A 32 -2.51 -5.40 0.42
C MET A 32 -2.63 -4.83 1.84
N LEU A 33 -3.38 -3.74 2.04
CA LEU A 33 -3.67 -3.18 3.37
C LEU A 33 -4.69 -4.02 4.17
N SER A 34 -5.58 -4.74 3.49
CA SER A 34 -6.58 -5.62 4.12
C SER A 34 -6.03 -6.93 4.67
N VAL A 35 -4.73 -7.17 4.53
CA VAL A 35 -4.05 -8.36 5.08
C VAL A 35 -2.97 -7.94 6.08
N GLN A 36 -2.48 -8.90 6.86
CA GLN A 36 -1.32 -8.68 7.72
C GLN A 36 -0.08 -8.31 6.91
N ASN A 37 0.93 -7.76 7.59
CA ASN A 37 2.20 -7.40 6.96
C ASN A 37 2.78 -8.58 6.14
N VAL A 38 3.06 -8.33 4.85
CA VAL A 38 3.57 -9.33 3.92
C VAL A 38 5.07 -9.59 4.06
N PHE A 39 5.82 -8.69 4.69
CA PHE A 39 7.26 -8.84 4.88
C PHE A 39 7.55 -9.82 6.03
N TYR A 40 8.56 -10.66 5.83
CA TYR A 40 9.06 -11.60 6.83
C TYR A 40 10.49 -11.19 7.23
N ARG A 41 10.73 -10.96 8.53
CA ARG A 41 12.02 -10.47 9.03
C ARG A 41 12.55 -11.38 10.13
N PRO A 42 13.18 -12.51 9.80
CA PRO A 42 13.75 -13.42 10.79
C PRO A 42 14.96 -12.79 11.49
N LYS A 43 15.10 -13.03 12.81
CA LYS A 43 16.17 -12.45 13.64
C LYS A 43 17.58 -12.77 13.15
N GLU A 44 17.77 -13.95 12.56
CA GLU A 44 19.07 -14.44 12.07
C GLU A 44 19.46 -13.84 10.70
N LYS A 45 18.50 -13.32 9.94
CA LYS A 45 18.72 -12.81 8.56
C LYS A 45 18.09 -11.44 8.36
N THR A 46 18.12 -10.59 9.39
CA THR A 46 17.52 -9.25 9.39
C THR A 46 18.09 -8.39 8.27
N GLU A 47 19.41 -8.30 8.15
CA GLU A 47 20.08 -7.49 7.13
C GLU A 47 19.71 -7.94 5.71
N LEU A 48 19.70 -9.25 5.46
CA LEU A 48 19.32 -9.81 4.16
C LEU A 48 17.85 -9.55 3.84
N ALA A 49 16.95 -9.67 4.83
CA ALA A 49 15.54 -9.35 4.67
C ALA A 49 15.33 -7.86 4.34
N ASP A 50 16.04 -6.98 5.03
CA ASP A 50 15.98 -5.53 4.81
C ASP A 50 16.53 -5.15 3.42
N GLN A 51 17.64 -5.77 2.99
CA GLN A 51 18.17 -5.60 1.64
C GLN A 51 17.18 -6.07 0.55
N ARG A 52 16.47 -7.18 0.78
CA ARG A 52 15.46 -7.68 -0.18
C ARG A 52 14.24 -6.76 -0.22
N LYS A 53 13.78 -6.29 0.94
CA LYS A 53 12.69 -5.31 1.06
C LYS A 53 13.04 -4.00 0.35
N ALA A 54 14.26 -3.50 0.52
CA ALA A 54 14.71 -2.25 -0.07
C ALA A 54 14.60 -2.22 -1.61
N LYS A 55 14.65 -3.37 -2.28
CA LYS A 55 14.46 -3.47 -3.74
C LYS A 55 13.06 -3.06 -4.21
N PHE A 56 12.08 -3.09 -3.32
CA PHE A 56 10.70 -2.70 -3.64
C PHE A 56 10.38 -1.27 -3.24
N HIS A 57 11.26 -0.60 -2.47
CA HIS A 57 11.00 0.74 -1.94
C HIS A 57 10.69 1.72 -3.07
N GLN A 58 9.49 2.30 -3.00
CA GLN A 58 9.10 3.40 -3.88
C GLN A 58 9.35 4.73 -3.18
N PRO A 59 9.99 5.72 -3.84
CA PRO A 59 10.20 7.04 -3.26
C PRO A 59 8.88 7.76 -2.93
N GLU A 60 7.80 7.41 -3.61
CA GLU A 60 6.47 7.98 -3.41
C GLU A 60 5.74 7.45 -2.15
N GLY A 61 6.28 6.41 -1.49
CA GLY A 61 5.85 5.95 -0.17
C GLY A 61 5.50 4.46 -0.06
N ASP A 62 5.22 4.02 1.17
CA ASP A 62 5.04 2.61 1.52
C ASP A 62 3.83 1.94 0.85
N HIS A 63 2.76 2.70 0.59
CA HIS A 63 1.61 2.21 -0.15
C HIS A 63 1.99 1.76 -1.57
N LEU A 64 2.86 2.53 -2.24
CA LEU A 64 3.35 2.20 -3.57
C LEU A 64 4.46 1.13 -3.51
N THR A 65 5.19 1.03 -2.40
CA THR A 65 6.04 -0.14 -2.12
C THR A 65 5.23 -1.44 -2.07
N LEU A 66 4.05 -1.45 -1.43
CA LEU A 66 3.16 -2.63 -1.43
C LEU A 66 2.66 -2.98 -2.83
N LEU A 67 2.30 -1.97 -3.63
CA LEU A 67 1.95 -2.15 -5.04
C LEU A 67 3.10 -2.79 -5.84
N ALA A 68 4.33 -2.29 -5.65
CA ALA A 68 5.51 -2.83 -6.31
C ALA A 68 5.77 -4.30 -5.92
N VAL A 69 5.61 -4.65 -4.64
CA VAL A 69 5.71 -6.04 -4.16
C VAL A 69 4.68 -6.93 -4.85
N TYR A 70 3.41 -6.54 -4.88
CA TYR A 70 2.35 -7.34 -5.50
C TYR A 70 2.59 -7.52 -7.01
N ASN A 71 2.96 -6.45 -7.71
CA ASN A 71 3.24 -6.49 -9.14
C ASN A 71 4.47 -7.35 -9.46
N ALA A 72 5.53 -7.28 -8.65
CA ALA A 72 6.69 -8.14 -8.79
C ALA A 72 6.32 -9.62 -8.58
N TRP A 73 5.50 -9.92 -7.57
CA TRP A 73 5.00 -11.28 -7.33
C TRP A 73 4.13 -11.80 -8.48
N LYS A 74 3.23 -10.95 -9.01
CA LYS A 74 2.40 -11.24 -10.19
C LYS A 74 3.27 -11.53 -11.43
N ASN A 75 4.28 -10.72 -11.69
CA ASN A 75 5.20 -10.90 -12.82
C ASN A 75 6.05 -12.18 -12.68
N ASN A 76 6.32 -12.61 -11.45
CA ASN A 76 6.96 -13.89 -11.14
C ASN A 76 5.93 -15.03 -11.00
N LYS A 77 4.79 -14.93 -11.70
CA LYS A 77 3.76 -15.97 -11.82
C LYS A 77 3.22 -16.45 -10.49
N PHE A 78 3.14 -15.57 -9.50
CA PHE A 78 2.68 -15.88 -8.14
C PHE A 78 3.51 -16.99 -7.44
N SER A 79 4.80 -17.09 -7.77
CA SER A 79 5.70 -18.14 -7.28
C SER A 79 5.94 -18.06 -5.77
N ALA A 80 5.71 -19.18 -5.07
CA ALA A 80 6.00 -19.31 -3.64
C ALA A 80 7.52 -19.35 -3.34
N PRO A 81 8.36 -20.07 -4.12
CA PRO A 81 9.82 -19.97 -4.00
C PRO A 81 10.33 -18.53 -4.14
N TRP A 82 9.78 -17.77 -5.10
CA TRP A 82 10.15 -16.36 -5.27
C TRP A 82 9.82 -15.53 -4.03
N CYS A 83 8.70 -15.79 -3.36
CA CYS A 83 8.37 -15.14 -2.09
C CYS A 83 9.39 -15.46 -1.01
N TYR A 84 9.82 -16.72 -0.90
CA TYR A 84 10.84 -17.14 0.06
C TYR A 84 12.15 -16.39 -0.15
N ASP A 85 12.64 -16.33 -1.40
CA ASP A 85 13.89 -15.64 -1.75
C ASP A 85 13.85 -14.12 -1.49
N ASN A 86 12.65 -13.54 -1.50
CA ASN A 86 12.43 -12.11 -1.28
C ASN A 86 11.90 -11.79 0.13
N PHE A 87 11.89 -12.76 1.05
CA PHE A 87 11.42 -12.56 2.43
C PHE A 87 9.97 -12.07 2.51
N LEU A 88 9.10 -12.67 1.70
CA LEU A 88 7.68 -12.37 1.63
C LEU A 88 6.85 -13.58 2.08
N GLN A 89 5.76 -13.31 2.78
CA GLN A 89 4.83 -14.32 3.26
C GLN A 89 3.86 -14.72 2.14
N ALA A 90 4.15 -15.83 1.45
CA ALA A 90 3.36 -16.30 0.31
C ALA A 90 1.86 -16.50 0.64
N ARG A 91 1.55 -17.01 1.83
CA ARG A 91 0.17 -17.20 2.30
C ARG A 91 -0.58 -15.87 2.41
N THR A 92 0.10 -14.84 2.92
CA THR A 92 -0.47 -13.50 3.11
C THR A 92 -0.69 -12.80 1.78
N LEU A 93 0.27 -12.92 0.85
CA LEU A 93 0.10 -12.44 -0.53
C LEU A 93 -1.04 -13.14 -1.27
N LYS A 94 -1.21 -14.45 -1.04
CA LYS A 94 -2.35 -15.20 -1.61
C LYS A 94 -3.68 -14.67 -1.09
N ARG A 95 -3.80 -14.42 0.21
CA ARG A 95 -4.99 -13.78 0.81
C ARG A 95 -5.24 -12.40 0.20
N ALA A 96 -4.21 -11.58 -0.02
CA ALA A 96 -4.36 -10.29 -0.68
C ALA A 96 -4.89 -10.44 -2.12
N GLN A 97 -4.44 -11.46 -2.86
CA GLN A 97 -4.99 -11.77 -4.19
C GLN A 97 -6.47 -12.16 -4.13
N ASP A 98 -6.88 -12.94 -3.13
CA ASP A 98 -8.28 -13.36 -2.99
C ASP A 98 -9.18 -12.17 -2.61
N VAL A 99 -8.73 -11.29 -1.70
CA VAL A 99 -9.40 -10.01 -1.39
C VAL A 99 -9.52 -9.16 -2.65
N ARG A 100 -8.44 -9.03 -3.43
CA ARG A 100 -8.45 -8.27 -4.68
C ARG A 100 -9.49 -8.78 -5.67
N LYS A 101 -9.65 -10.10 -5.80
CA LYS A 101 -10.65 -10.71 -6.67
C LYS A 101 -12.07 -10.42 -6.18
N GLN A 102 -12.32 -10.51 -4.87
CA GLN A 102 -13.62 -10.20 -4.29
C GLN A 102 -14.00 -8.72 -4.53
N LEU A 103 -13.08 -7.81 -4.25
CA LEU A 103 -13.27 -6.37 -4.48
C LEU A 103 -13.50 -6.07 -5.96
N LEU A 104 -12.75 -6.70 -6.87
CA LEU A 104 -12.97 -6.57 -8.31
C LEU A 104 -14.38 -7.02 -8.72
N GLY A 105 -14.88 -8.14 -8.18
CA GLY A 105 -16.24 -8.60 -8.43
C GLY A 105 -17.32 -7.64 -7.91
N ILE A 106 -17.06 -6.95 -6.79
CA ILE A 106 -17.96 -5.89 -6.30
C ILE A 106 -17.92 -4.68 -7.25
N MET A 107 -16.73 -4.24 -7.67
CA MET A 107 -16.57 -3.13 -8.61
C MET A 107 -17.30 -3.38 -9.93
N ASP A 108 -17.15 -4.57 -10.50
CA ASP A 108 -17.82 -4.99 -11.74
C ASP A 108 -19.35 -4.96 -11.62
N ARG A 109 -19.90 -5.53 -10.53
CA ARG A 109 -21.34 -5.48 -10.24
C ARG A 109 -21.90 -4.05 -10.16
N HIS A 110 -21.09 -3.11 -9.70
CA HIS A 110 -21.47 -1.69 -9.59
C HIS A 110 -21.00 -0.84 -10.77
N LYS A 111 -20.49 -1.44 -11.86
CA LYS A 111 -20.00 -0.74 -13.07
C LYS A 111 -18.94 0.31 -12.75
N LEU A 112 -18.04 -0.04 -11.83
CA LEU A 112 -16.90 0.80 -11.47
C LEU A 112 -15.69 0.36 -12.30
N ASP A 113 -15.32 1.18 -13.28
CA ASP A 113 -14.24 0.85 -14.21
C ASP A 113 -12.89 0.73 -13.50
N VAL A 114 -12.17 -0.33 -13.85
CA VAL A 114 -10.81 -0.60 -13.35
C VAL A 114 -9.83 -0.13 -14.41
N VAL A 115 -9.21 1.02 -14.16
CA VAL A 115 -8.30 1.72 -15.08
C VAL A 115 -6.97 1.96 -14.38
N SER A 116 -5.88 1.75 -15.12
CA SER A 116 -4.53 2.01 -14.64
C SER A 116 -4.12 3.46 -14.93
N CYS A 117 -3.53 4.13 -13.93
CA CYS A 117 -2.90 5.43 -14.15
C CYS A 117 -1.48 5.33 -14.73
N GLY A 118 -0.96 4.12 -14.94
CA GLY A 118 0.40 3.87 -15.42
C GLY A 118 1.44 4.52 -14.51
N LYS A 119 2.29 5.38 -15.09
CA LYS A 119 3.38 6.06 -14.37
C LYS A 119 2.92 7.27 -13.55
N LYS A 120 1.64 7.67 -13.61
CA LYS A 120 1.13 8.87 -12.92
C LYS A 120 0.80 8.57 -11.45
N THR A 121 1.82 8.21 -10.67
CA THR A 121 1.70 7.79 -9.25
C THR A 121 1.03 8.84 -8.36
N ALA A 122 1.13 10.13 -8.71
CA ALA A 122 0.43 11.22 -8.05
C ALA A 122 -1.10 11.05 -8.00
N LEU A 123 -1.71 10.38 -8.99
CA LEU A 123 -3.15 10.10 -8.98
C LEU A 123 -3.52 9.07 -7.90
N ALA A 124 -2.70 8.03 -7.73
CA ALA A 124 -2.86 7.06 -6.66
C ALA A 124 -2.63 7.71 -5.28
N GLN A 125 -1.64 8.60 -5.14
CA GLN A 125 -1.41 9.35 -3.90
C GLN A 125 -2.60 10.25 -3.53
N LYS A 126 -3.21 10.93 -4.51
CA LYS A 126 -4.45 11.71 -4.30
C LYS A 126 -5.61 10.83 -3.84
N ALA A 127 -5.76 9.64 -4.43
CA ALA A 127 -6.79 8.68 -4.00
C ALA A 127 -6.55 8.21 -2.55
N ILE A 128 -5.30 7.89 -2.18
CA ILE A 128 -4.91 7.52 -0.81
C ILE A 128 -5.26 8.65 0.16
N LEU A 129 -4.84 9.88 -0.15
CA LEU A 129 -5.12 11.06 0.68
C LEU A 129 -6.62 11.27 0.90
N SER A 130 -7.45 11.00 -0.12
CA SER A 130 -8.91 11.17 0.00
C SER A 130 -9.52 10.27 1.09
N GLY A 131 -8.98 9.05 1.26
CA GLY A 131 -9.41 8.09 2.28
C GLY A 131 -8.79 8.35 3.65
N PHE A 132 -7.50 8.67 3.69
CA PHE A 132 -6.70 8.81 4.90
C PHE A 132 -6.43 10.25 5.34
N PHE A 133 -7.24 11.22 4.89
CA PHE A 133 -7.03 12.64 5.19
C PHE A 133 -6.94 12.98 6.69
N ARG A 134 -7.57 12.18 7.56
CA ARG A 134 -7.47 12.32 9.03
C ARG A 134 -6.17 11.79 9.60
N ASN A 135 -5.50 10.88 8.89
CA ASN A 135 -4.25 10.23 9.29
C ASN A 135 -3.03 10.94 8.66
N ALA A 136 -3.13 12.24 8.46
CA ALA A 136 -2.06 13.06 7.90
C ALA A 136 -1.21 13.69 9.01
N ALA A 137 0.08 13.82 8.75
CA ALA A 137 1.02 14.53 9.60
C ALA A 137 1.90 15.46 8.76
N LYS A 138 2.32 16.58 9.34
CA LYS A 138 3.26 17.54 8.74
C LYS A 138 4.58 17.53 9.47
N LYS A 139 5.69 17.81 8.79
CA LYS A 139 6.99 17.97 9.44
C LYS A 139 6.91 19.13 10.43
N ASP A 140 7.31 18.90 11.67
CA ASP A 140 7.39 19.95 12.68
C ASP A 140 8.74 20.68 12.54
N PRO A 141 8.78 22.02 12.63
CA PRO A 141 10.03 22.78 12.52
C PRO A 141 11.04 22.46 13.63
N GLN A 142 10.57 21.99 14.79
CA GLN A 142 11.42 21.70 15.95
C GLN A 142 11.83 20.22 15.96
N GLU A 143 10.86 19.31 16.00
CA GLU A 143 11.15 17.89 16.16
C GLU A 143 10.07 16.98 15.54
N GLY A 144 10.52 16.04 14.71
CA GLY A 144 9.66 14.99 14.16
C GLY A 144 8.54 15.50 13.24
N TYR A 145 7.35 14.92 13.41
CA TYR A 145 6.15 15.25 12.66
C TYR A 145 4.99 15.51 13.62
N ARG A 146 4.03 16.33 13.21
CA ARG A 146 2.82 16.63 13.98
C ARG A 146 1.58 16.20 13.22
N THR A 147 0.72 15.41 13.86
CA THR A 147 -0.56 14.99 13.27
C THR A 147 -1.47 16.20 13.05
N LEU A 148 -2.20 16.24 11.93
CA LEU A 148 -3.03 17.40 11.58
C LEU A 148 -4.30 17.50 12.44
N VAL A 149 -4.81 16.37 12.93
CA VAL A 149 -6.05 16.31 13.71
C VAL A 149 -5.77 16.53 15.19
N ASP A 150 -4.91 15.70 15.80
CA ASP A 150 -4.70 15.69 17.25
C ASP A 150 -3.48 16.51 17.72
N GLN A 151 -2.72 17.08 16.78
CA GLN A 151 -1.48 17.85 17.06
C GLN A 151 -0.41 17.07 17.85
N GLN A 152 -0.45 15.73 17.79
CA GLN A 152 0.49 14.85 18.48
C GLN A 152 1.82 14.77 17.72
N VAL A 153 2.92 14.77 18.47
CA VAL A 153 4.26 14.56 17.90
C VAL A 153 4.47 13.07 17.62
N VAL A 154 4.81 12.74 16.39
CA VAL A 154 4.98 11.38 15.88
C VAL A 154 6.22 11.29 15.00
N TYR A 155 6.72 10.07 14.80
CA TYR A 155 7.91 9.79 14.00
C TYR A 155 7.60 8.76 12.92
N ILE A 156 8.33 8.85 11.80
CA ILE A 156 8.29 7.81 10.78
C ILE A 156 8.88 6.54 11.37
N HIS A 157 8.14 5.44 11.29
CA HIS A 157 8.60 4.17 11.82
C HIS A 157 9.84 3.65 11.04
N PRO A 158 10.85 3.04 11.70
CA PRO A 158 12.07 2.57 11.04
C PRO A 158 11.88 1.55 9.92
N SER A 159 10.72 0.89 9.88
CA SER A 159 10.40 -0.06 8.81
C SER A 159 9.94 0.61 7.51
N SER A 160 9.67 1.92 7.51
CA SER A 160 9.19 2.65 6.34
C SER A 160 10.29 2.83 5.30
N ALA A 161 9.94 2.77 4.03
CA ALA A 161 10.81 3.15 2.92
C ALA A 161 11.23 4.63 2.97
N LEU A 162 10.50 5.46 3.72
CA LEU A 162 10.74 6.88 3.90
C LEU A 162 11.53 7.20 5.19
N PHE A 163 11.91 6.19 5.98
CA PHE A 163 12.72 6.42 7.16
C PHE A 163 14.06 7.08 6.78
N ASN A 164 14.46 8.11 7.53
CA ASN A 164 15.62 8.98 7.22
C ASN A 164 15.58 9.72 5.88
N ARG A 165 14.43 9.77 5.20
CA ARG A 165 14.22 10.65 4.04
C ARG A 165 13.41 11.86 4.48
N GLN A 166 13.87 13.05 4.10
CA GLN A 166 13.06 14.25 4.30
C GLN A 166 12.00 14.29 3.20
N PRO A 167 10.71 14.47 3.53
CA PRO A 167 9.72 14.78 2.52
C PRO A 167 10.04 16.15 1.93
N ASP A 168 10.06 16.24 0.60
CA ASP A 168 10.15 17.51 -0.15
C ASP A 168 8.93 18.40 0.12
#